data_AF-A0A0S8AD36-F1
#
_entry.id   AF-A0A0S8AD36-F1
#
_cell.length_a   1.000
_cell.length_b   1.000
_cell.length_c   1.000
_cell.angle_alpha   90.00
_cell.angle_beta   90.00
_cell.angle_gamma   90.00
#
_symmetry.space_group_name_H-M   'P 1'
#
loop_
_entity.id
_entity.type
_entity.pdbx_description
1 polymer ?
#
loop_
_entity_poly.entity_id
_entity_poly.type
_entity_poly.pdbx_seq_one_letter_code
_entity_poly.pdbx_strand_id
1 'polypeptide(L)'
;MKPILTVEFSAKAGDVEFKEESVPLHNPEEFFAFVAPGGGCEKIPDEVGEIRMVFFTPEHKNTQNPVADIPVTLQLGMVFFNGPLSEVVQTADQLLDKAGRGELSESFRKVIGAKS
;
A
#
# COMPACT_ATOMS: atom_id res chain seq x y z
N MET A 1 11.61 -15.43 0.65
CA MET A 1 10.21 -15.79 0.27
C MET A 1 9.87 -15.04 -1.01
N LYS A 2 8.84 -15.43 -1.77
CA LYS A 2 8.37 -14.58 -2.89
C LYS A 2 7.69 -13.33 -2.30
N PRO A 3 7.88 -12.13 -2.86
CA PRO A 3 7.14 -10.94 -2.43
C PRO A 3 5.63 -11.17 -2.56
N ILE A 4 4.86 -10.62 -1.63
CA ILE A 4 3.38 -10.63 -1.68
C ILE A 4 2.82 -9.24 -2.05
N LEU A 5 3.64 -8.21 -1.90
CA LEU A 5 3.29 -6.81 -2.15
C LEU A 5 4.53 -6.08 -2.68
N THR A 6 4.35 -5.19 -3.64
CA THR A 6 5.37 -4.20 -4.00
C THR A 6 4.82 -2.80 -3.76
N VAL A 7 5.62 -1.95 -3.11
CA VAL A 7 5.33 -0.52 -3.02
C VAL A 7 6.09 0.19 -4.14
N GLU A 8 5.38 0.85 -5.05
CA GLU A 8 5.94 1.61 -6.15
C GLU A 8 5.66 3.10 -5.95
N PHE A 9 6.66 3.94 -6.21
CA PHE A 9 6.54 5.39 -6.12
C PHE A 9 6.60 5.99 -7.52
N SER A 10 5.66 6.89 -7.84
CA SER A 10 5.79 7.75 -9.01
C SER A 10 5.74 9.23 -8.64
N ALA A 11 6.74 9.96 -9.11
CA ALA A 11 6.81 11.41 -9.04
C ALA A 11 6.29 12.01 -10.36
N LYS A 12 5.65 13.18 -10.26
CA LYS A 12 5.23 13.96 -11.43
C LYS A 12 5.95 15.29 -11.45
N ALA A 13 6.78 15.50 -12.47
CA ALA A 13 7.38 16.80 -12.76
C ALA A 13 6.90 17.26 -14.15
N GLY A 14 5.91 18.16 -14.20
CA GLY A 14 5.26 18.56 -15.45
C GLY A 14 4.45 17.42 -16.06
N ASP A 15 4.67 17.13 -17.35
CA ASP A 15 4.01 16.03 -18.08
C ASP A 15 4.78 14.68 -18.02
N VAL A 16 5.85 14.60 -17.22
CA VAL A 16 6.70 13.40 -17.14
C VAL A 16 6.48 12.69 -15.80
N GLU A 17 6.04 11.43 -15.87
CA GLU A 17 5.95 10.51 -14.73
C GLU A 17 7.28 9.75 -14.58
N PHE A 18 7.92 9.88 -13.42
CA PHE A 18 9.15 9.16 -13.09
C PHE A 18 8.83 8.06 -12.09
N LYS A 19 9.16 6.80 -12.41
CA LYS A 19 9.09 5.68 -11.47
C LYS A 19 10.41 5.62 -10.70
N GLU A 20 10.39 6.05 -9.45
CA GLU A 20 11.63 6.33 -8.70
C GLU A 20 12.16 5.11 -7.94
N GLU A 21 11.28 4.31 -7.34
CA GLU A 21 11.71 3.16 -6.55
C GLU A 21 10.60 2.11 -6.41
N SER A 22 10.97 0.83 -6.24
CA SER A 22 10.05 -0.25 -5.93
C SER A 22 10.59 -1.03 -4.73
N VAL A 23 9.80 -1.12 -3.66
CA VAL A 23 10.16 -1.86 -2.44
C VAL A 23 9.34 -3.15 -2.40
N PRO A 24 9.94 -4.32 -2.63
CA PRO A 24 9.26 -5.60 -2.47
C PRO A 24 9.12 -5.95 -0.99
N LEU A 25 7.92 -6.36 -0.59
CA LEU A 25 7.55 -6.78 0.76
C LEU A 25 7.04 -8.22 0.73
N HIS A 26 7.45 -9.02 1.71
CA HIS A 26 7.30 -10.48 1.68
C HIS A 26 6.21 -11.00 2.63
N ASN A 27 5.71 -10.14 3.52
CA ASN A 27 4.66 -10.46 4.47
C ASN A 27 3.95 -9.16 4.94
N PRO A 28 2.76 -9.25 5.56
CA PRO A 28 2.05 -8.08 6.06
C PRO A 28 2.80 -7.31 7.15
N GLU A 29 3.64 -7.98 7.95
CA GLU A 29 4.41 -7.34 9.03
C GLU A 29 5.42 -6.35 8.46
N GLU A 30 6.09 -6.69 7.36
CA GLU A 30 6.98 -5.80 6.62
C GLU A 30 6.24 -4.57 6.09
N PHE A 31 5.00 -4.74 5.61
CA PHE A 31 4.17 -3.61 5.19
C PHE A 31 3.84 -2.67 6.34
N PHE A 32 3.37 -3.21 7.46
CA PHE A 32 3.02 -2.36 8.60
C PHE A 32 4.24 -1.74 9.27
N ALA A 33 5.38 -2.42 9.27
CA ALA A 33 6.65 -1.83 9.69
C ALA A 33 7.09 -0.69 8.74
N PHE A 34 6.81 -0.82 7.44
CA PHE A 34 7.12 0.22 6.45
C PHE A 34 6.30 1.50 6.68
N VAL A 35 5.01 1.37 7.02
CA VAL A 35 4.10 2.52 7.23
C VAL A 35 4.00 3.00 8.69
N ALA A 36 4.67 2.34 9.63
CA ALA A 36 4.75 2.74 11.03
C ALA A 36 5.67 3.95 11.24
N PRO A 37 5.58 4.66 12.40
CA PRO A 37 6.53 5.71 12.77
C PRO A 37 7.99 5.22 12.75
N GLY A 38 8.89 6.02 12.17
CA GLY A 38 10.29 5.64 11.92
C GLY A 38 10.47 4.61 10.79
N GLY A 39 9.40 4.24 10.09
CA GLY A 39 9.39 3.30 8.98
C GLY A 39 9.89 3.90 7.66
N GLY A 40 9.77 3.11 6.59
CA GLY A 40 10.21 3.53 5.26
C GLY A 40 9.37 4.65 4.65
N CYS A 41 8.12 4.82 5.09
CA CYS A 41 7.23 5.86 4.57
C CYS A 41 7.71 7.29 4.88
N GLU A 42 8.50 7.49 5.94
CA GLU A 42 9.06 8.80 6.28
C GLU A 42 10.22 9.23 5.36
N LYS A 43 10.76 8.30 4.58
CA LYS A 43 11.84 8.54 3.62
C LYS A 43 11.32 8.88 2.22
N ILE A 44 10.00 8.86 2.02
CA ILE A 44 9.37 9.15 0.74
C ILE A 44 9.57 10.65 0.44
N PRO A 45 10.15 11.01 -0.72
CA PRO A 45 10.30 12.41 -1.12
C PRO A 45 8.94 13.12 -1.23
N ASP A 46 8.90 14.42 -0.91
CA ASP A 46 7.69 15.25 -1.05
C ASP A 46 7.23 15.40 -2.51
N GLU A 47 8.09 15.06 -3.47
CA GLU A 47 7.85 15.12 -4.93
C GLU A 47 7.03 13.93 -5.46
N VAL A 48 6.77 12.92 -4.62
CA VAL A 48 5.95 11.77 -4.98
C VAL A 48 4.49 12.20 -5.17
N GLY A 49 3.99 12.01 -6.38
CA GLY A 49 2.61 12.33 -6.76
C GLY A 49 1.65 11.17 -6.54
N GLU A 50 2.16 9.94 -6.53
CA GLU A 50 1.36 8.72 -6.43
C GLU A 50 2.18 7.56 -5.82
N ILE A 51 1.53 6.78 -4.96
CA ILE A 51 2.09 5.58 -4.33
C ILE A 51 1.21 4.40 -4.72
N ARG A 52 1.75 3.37 -5.35
CA ARG A 52 1.03 2.14 -5.67
C ARG A 52 1.47 1.02 -4.76
N MET A 53 0.51 0.36 -4.13
CA MET A 53 0.67 -0.85 -3.33
C MET A 53 0.09 -2.00 -4.13
N VAL A 54 0.95 -2.78 -4.79
CA VAL A 54 0.55 -3.83 -5.73
C VAL A 54 0.69 -5.20 -5.07
N PHE A 55 -0.41 -5.80 -4.65
CA PHE A 55 -0.45 -7.17 -4.15
C PHE A 55 -0.36 -8.15 -5.31
N PHE A 56 0.44 -9.19 -5.13
CA PHE A 56 0.54 -10.27 -6.09
C PHE A 56 -0.65 -11.22 -5.94
N THR A 57 -1.10 -11.76 -7.07
CA THR A 57 -2.13 -12.81 -7.08
C THR A 57 -1.63 -14.04 -6.31
N PRO A 58 -2.46 -14.64 -5.43
CA PRO A 58 -2.07 -15.86 -4.72
C PRO A 58 -1.76 -17.01 -5.67
N GLU A 59 -0.80 -17.86 -5.29
CA GLU A 59 -0.35 -19.02 -6.10
C GLU A 59 -1.46 -20.06 -6.30
N HIS A 60 -2.44 -20.10 -5.39
CA HIS A 60 -3.61 -20.96 -5.47
C HIS A 60 -4.89 -20.14 -5.43
N LYS A 61 -5.70 -20.24 -6.49
CA LYS A 61 -7.00 -19.56 -6.57
C LYS A 61 -7.98 -20.11 -5.54
N ASN A 62 -8.78 -19.22 -4.97
CA ASN A 62 -9.87 -19.56 -4.07
C ASN A 62 -11.07 -20.12 -4.86
N THR A 63 -11.17 -21.45 -4.92
CA THR A 63 -12.27 -22.13 -5.62
C THR A 63 -13.59 -22.11 -4.84
N GLN A 64 -13.53 -21.92 -3.52
CA GLN A 64 -14.72 -21.86 -2.65
C GLN A 64 -15.35 -20.47 -2.64
N ASN A 65 -14.52 -19.43 -2.72
CA ASN A 65 -14.95 -18.04 -2.82
C ASN A 65 -14.13 -17.30 -3.91
N PRO A 66 -14.49 -17.46 -5.20
CA PRO A 66 -13.79 -16.80 -6.30
C PRO A 66 -13.86 -15.27 -6.27
N VAL A 67 -14.83 -14.71 -5.54
CA VAL A 67 -15.00 -13.24 -5.39
C VAL A 67 -13.81 -12.64 -4.63
N ALA A 68 -13.19 -13.41 -3.72
CA ALA A 68 -12.01 -12.99 -2.96
C ALA A 68 -10.80 -12.66 -3.88
N ASP A 69 -10.70 -13.34 -5.02
CA ASP A 69 -9.58 -13.19 -5.96
C ASP A 69 -9.84 -12.15 -7.05
N ILE A 70 -10.99 -11.48 -7.05
CA ILE A 70 -11.30 -10.44 -8.05
C ILE A 70 -10.30 -9.30 -7.89
N PRO A 71 -9.64 -8.87 -8.99
CA PRO A 71 -8.73 -7.74 -8.94
C PRO A 71 -9.51 -6.45 -8.72
N VAL A 72 -9.13 -5.69 -7.71
CA VAL A 72 -9.73 -4.40 -7.36
C VAL A 72 -8.65 -3.35 -7.11
N THR A 73 -9.08 -2.09 -7.14
CA THR A 73 -8.27 -0.95 -6.75
C THR A 73 -8.99 -0.18 -5.66
N LEU A 74 -8.34 0.00 -4.51
CA LEU A 74 -8.76 0.94 -3.47
C LEU A 74 -7.84 2.16 -3.52
N GLN A 75 -8.42 3.35 -3.65
CA GLN A 75 -7.69 4.61 -3.60
C GLN A 75 -7.94 5.29 -2.25
N LEU A 76 -6.86 5.61 -1.53
CA LEU A 76 -6.87 6.42 -0.32
C LEU A 76 -5.90 7.59 -0.52
N GLY A 77 -6.42 8.79 -0.74
CA GLY A 77 -5.59 9.97 -1.04
C GLY A 77 -4.74 9.74 -2.31
N MET A 78 -3.41 9.77 -2.15
CA MET A 78 -2.44 9.48 -3.22
C MET A 78 -1.95 8.02 -3.23
N VAL A 79 -2.48 7.16 -2.36
CA VAL A 79 -2.11 5.75 -2.26
C VAL A 79 -3.15 4.87 -2.96
N PHE A 80 -2.71 3.99 -3.85
CA PHE A 80 -3.54 3.04 -4.59
C PHE A 80 -3.17 1.61 -4.23
N PHE A 81 -4.09 0.87 -3.61
CA PHE A 81 -3.94 -0.56 -3.32
C PHE A 81 -4.56 -1.36 -4.45
N ASN A 82 -3.74 -2.10 -5.19
CA ASN A 82 -4.13 -2.91 -6.34
C ASN A 82 -3.90 -4.38 -6.03
N GLY A 83 -4.92 -5.23 -6.21
CA GLY A 83 -4.74 -6.65 -5.96
C GLY A 83 -6.06 -7.40 -5.77
N PRO A 84 -6.00 -8.66 -5.28
CA PRO A 84 -7.19 -9.43 -4.91
C PRO A 84 -8.05 -8.68 -3.88
N LEU A 85 -9.37 -8.76 -4.04
CA LEU A 85 -10.33 -8.11 -3.13
C LEU A 85 -10.09 -8.47 -1.67
N SER A 86 -9.77 -9.74 -1.36
CA SER A 86 -9.49 -10.17 0.01
C SER A 86 -8.29 -9.45 0.63
N GLU A 87 -7.19 -9.33 -0.13
CA GLU A 87 -5.96 -8.68 0.34
C GLU A 87 -6.18 -7.19 0.57
N VAL A 88 -6.88 -6.53 -0.36
CA VAL A 88 -7.19 -5.10 -0.27
C VAL A 88 -8.10 -4.82 0.93
N VAL A 89 -9.17 -5.60 1.13
CA VAL A 89 -10.10 -5.42 2.26
C VAL A 89 -9.42 -5.73 3.59
N GLN A 90 -8.64 -6.81 3.68
CA GLN A 90 -7.93 -7.18 4.90
C GLN A 90 -6.86 -6.14 5.27
N THR A 91 -6.20 -5.56 4.28
CA THR A 91 -5.24 -4.46 4.52
C THR A 91 -5.96 -3.19 4.96
N ALA A 92 -7.08 -2.84 4.34
CA ALA A 92 -7.88 -1.68 4.73
C ALA A 92 -8.39 -1.77 6.18
N ASP A 93 -8.88 -2.94 6.60
CA ASP A 93 -9.35 -3.17 7.98
C ASP A 93 -8.21 -2.97 9.00
N GLN A 94 -7.05 -3.57 8.74
CA GLN A 94 -5.87 -3.39 9.61
C GLN A 94 -5.34 -1.95 9.61
N LEU A 95 -5.38 -1.25 8.48
CA LEU A 95 -5.01 0.15 8.40
C LEU A 95 -5.92 1.02 9.29
N LEU A 96 -7.22 0.76 9.29
CA LEU A 96 -8.17 1.47 10.15
C LEU A 96 -7.90 1.21 11.63
N ASP A 97 -7.70 -0.05 12.03
CA ASP A 97 -7.36 -0.40 13.43
C ASP A 97 -6.05 0.28 13.88
N LYS A 98 -4.99 0.18 13.06
CA LYS A 98 -3.69 0.79 13.34
C LYS A 98 -3.72 2.31 13.35
N ALA A 99 -4.50 2.93 12.48
CA ALA A 99 -4.74 4.37 12.50
C ALA A 99 -5.36 4.81 13.84
N GLY A 100 -6.38 4.07 14.31
CA GLY A 100 -7.04 4.32 15.59
C GLY A 100 -6.13 4.16 16.81
N ARG A 101 -5.07 3.35 16.69
CA ARG A 101 -4.06 3.12 17.74
C ARG A 101 -2.84 4.04 17.66
N GLY A 102 -2.75 4.90 16.64
CA GLY A 102 -1.57 5.75 16.41
C GLY A 102 -0.33 4.98 15.94
N GLU A 103 -0.52 3.81 15.33
CA GLU A 103 0.56 2.94 14.83
C GLU A 103 0.97 3.24 13.38
N LEU A 104 0.34 4.24 12.75
CA LEU A 104 0.72 4.72 11.42
C LEU A 104 1.55 6.00 11.55
N SER A 105 2.59 6.13 10.72
CA SER A 105 3.40 7.35 10.67
C SER A 105 2.57 8.55 10.23
N GLU A 106 3.00 9.74 10.64
CA GLU A 106 2.36 10.99 10.23
C GLU A 106 2.45 11.17 8.70
N SER A 107 3.61 10.87 8.11
CA SER A 107 3.79 10.89 6.66
C SER A 107 2.80 9.98 5.95
N PHE A 108 2.62 8.75 6.44
CA PHE A 108 1.68 7.82 5.83
C PHE A 108 0.23 8.31 5.94
N ARG A 109 -0.17 8.80 7.12
CA ARG A 109 -1.51 9.37 7.35
C ARG A 109 -1.81 10.55 6.44
N LYS A 110 -0.81 11.41 6.19
CA LYS A 110 -0.91 12.54 5.27
C LYS A 110 -1.19 12.07 3.84
N VAL A 111 -0.45 11.08 3.34
CA VAL A 111 -0.58 10.59 1.95
C VAL A 111 -1.87 9.80 1.72
N ILE A 112 -2.39 9.08 2.73
CA ILE A 112 -3.71 8.42 2.62
C ILE A 112 -4.90 9.38 2.85
N GLY A 113 -4.63 10.67 3.13
CA GLY A 113 -5.67 11.68 3.34
C GLY A 113 -6.35 11.63 4.72
N ALA A 114 -5.82 10.85 5.66
CA ALA A 114 -6.29 10.78 7.05
C ALA A 114 -5.72 11.95 7.88
N LYS A 115 -6.15 13.17 7.56
CA LYS A 115 -5.73 14.39 8.28
C LYS A 115 -6.07 14.31 9.77
N SER A 116 -5.10 14.62 10.63
CA SER A 116 -5.33 15.16 11.97
C SER A 116 -5.62 16.66 11.90
#